data_AF-A0A1D2UH45-F1
#
_entry.id   AF-A0A1D2UH45-F1
#
_cell.length_a   1.000
_cell.length_b   1.000
_cell.length_c   1.000
_cell.angle_alpha   90.00
_cell.angle_beta   90.00
_cell.angle_gamma   90.00
#
_symmetry.space_group_name_H-M   'P 1'
#
loop_
_entity.id
_entity.type
_entity.pdbx_description
1 polymer ?
#
loop_
_entity_poly.entity_id
_entity_poly.type
_entity_poly.pdbx_seq_one_letter_code
_entity_poly.pdbx_strand_id
1 'polypeptide(L)'
;SPATEIFRSDRAGIQTEVQQIIQTILDSYKLGVHIDQVNIENVAPPPEVSDAFAEVQRAQQDQQKFQEDARNYANTLLGNARGQAAKVREDAAAYKSRVVQEAEGEAARFVSIYNQYAKAPEVTRRRLYLETMEQVLAGASKVVVEPSASGAAGGVLPYLPLPALRPASPPADTSSSASSSTATGN
;
A
#
# COMPACT_ATOMS: atom_id res chain seq x y z
N SER A 1 21.51 -32.66 0.82
CA SER A 1 22.37 -32.87 2.00
C SER A 1 23.35 -33.99 1.72
N PRO A 2 24.60 -33.93 2.21
CA PRO A 2 25.62 -34.95 1.92
C PRO A 2 25.18 -36.38 2.26
N ALA A 3 24.41 -36.55 3.34
CA ALA A 3 23.86 -37.84 3.74
C ALA A 3 22.92 -38.47 2.70
N THR A 4 22.13 -37.67 1.97
CA THR A 4 21.18 -38.18 0.96
C THR A 4 21.90 -38.65 -0.30
N GLU A 5 23.03 -38.03 -0.62
CA GLU A 5 23.88 -38.36 -1.77
C GLU A 5 24.69 -39.63 -1.50
N ILE A 6 25.15 -39.81 -0.26
CA ILE A 6 25.78 -41.04 0.24
C ILE A 6 24.79 -42.21 0.21
N PHE A 7 23.58 -42.06 0.77
CA PHE A 7 22.56 -43.12 0.73
C PHE A 7 22.11 -43.51 -0.69
N ARG A 8 22.05 -42.57 -1.64
CA ARG A 8 21.74 -42.88 -3.05
C ARG A 8 22.90 -43.55 -3.78
N SER A 9 24.12 -43.06 -3.58
CA SER A 9 25.32 -43.59 -4.23
C SER A 9 25.67 -44.99 -3.70
N ASP A 10 25.55 -45.20 -2.39
CA ASP A 10 25.79 -46.50 -1.75
C ASP A 10 24.76 -47.55 -2.20
N ARG A 11 23.48 -47.17 -2.39
CA ARG A 11 22.46 -48.10 -2.90
C ARG A 11 22.80 -48.65 -4.29
N ALA A 12 23.26 -47.81 -5.21
CA ALA A 12 23.62 -48.25 -6.56
C ALA A 12 24.83 -49.19 -6.56
N GLY A 13 25.82 -48.92 -5.71
CA GLY A 13 26.97 -49.80 -5.50
C GLY A 13 26.57 -51.17 -4.96
N ILE A 14 25.77 -51.19 -3.88
CA ILE A 14 25.29 -52.42 -3.25
C ILE A 14 24.38 -53.23 -4.19
N GLN A 15 23.54 -52.58 -5.01
CA GLN A 15 22.72 -53.26 -6.02
C GLN A 15 23.57 -54.03 -7.03
N THR A 16 24.67 -53.43 -7.47
CA THR A 16 25.60 -54.04 -8.45
C THR A 16 26.32 -55.25 -7.85
N GLU A 17 26.75 -55.13 -6.59
CA GLU A 17 27.45 -56.20 -5.88
C GLU A 17 26.51 -57.40 -5.60
N VAL A 18 25.29 -57.13 -5.15
CA VAL A 18 24.27 -58.17 -4.93
C VAL A 18 23.89 -58.85 -6.25
N GLN A 19 23.76 -58.09 -7.35
CA GLN A 19 23.51 -58.65 -8.68
C GLN A 19 24.62 -59.61 -9.11
N GLN A 20 25.89 -59.24 -8.93
CA GLN A 20 27.03 -60.09 -9.28
C GLN A 20 27.08 -61.38 -8.46
N ILE A 21 26.81 -61.30 -7.16
CA ILE A 21 26.79 -62.48 -6.27
C ILE A 21 25.70 -63.45 -6.71
N ILE A 22 24.47 -62.96 -6.95
CA ILE A 22 23.36 -63.82 -7.35
C ILE A 22 23.62 -64.41 -8.74
N GLN A 23 24.14 -63.64 -9.70
CA GLN A 23 24.51 -64.15 -11.02
C GLN A 23 25.54 -65.27 -10.91
N THR A 24 26.58 -65.09 -10.09
CA THR A 24 27.63 -66.10 -9.87
C THR A 24 27.06 -67.40 -9.28
N ILE A 25 26.11 -67.29 -8.35
CA ILE A 25 25.43 -68.45 -7.76
C ILE A 25 24.58 -69.17 -8.83
N LEU A 26 23.78 -68.44 -9.61
CA LEU A 26 22.92 -69.01 -10.66
C LEU A 26 23.72 -69.67 -11.80
N ASP A 27 24.87 -69.09 -12.15
CA ASP A 27 25.81 -69.64 -13.13
C ASP A 27 26.44 -70.94 -12.62
N SER A 28 26.75 -71.03 -11.31
CA SER A 28 27.27 -72.26 -10.69
C SER A 28 26.28 -73.43 -10.76
N TYR A 29 24.98 -73.13 -10.69
CA TYR A 29 23.90 -74.11 -10.85
C TYR A 29 23.50 -74.36 -12.31
N LYS A 30 24.14 -73.68 -13.28
CA LYS A 30 23.88 -73.77 -14.73
C LYS A 30 22.39 -73.61 -15.11
N LEU A 31 21.71 -72.68 -14.44
CA LEU A 31 20.26 -72.48 -14.59
C LEU A 31 19.89 -71.72 -15.87
N GLY A 32 20.87 -71.10 -16.56
CA GLY A 32 20.64 -70.37 -17.82
C GLY A 32 19.84 -69.07 -17.65
N VAL A 33 19.78 -68.52 -16.44
CA VAL A 33 19.02 -67.31 -16.09
C VAL A 33 19.98 -66.12 -15.96
N HIS A 34 19.61 -64.98 -16.55
CA HIS A 34 20.35 -63.72 -16.44
C HIS A 34 19.55 -62.71 -15.62
N ILE A 35 20.22 -62.01 -14.70
CA ILE A 35 19.59 -60.97 -13.88
C ILE A 35 19.92 -59.61 -14.48
N ASP A 36 18.90 -58.89 -14.96
CA ASP A 36 19.05 -57.56 -15.55
C ASP A 36 19.17 -56.46 -14.48
N GLN A 37 18.37 -56.52 -13.41
CA GLN A 37 18.35 -55.48 -12.37
C GLN A 37 17.86 -56.01 -11.02
N VAL A 38 18.51 -55.58 -9.93
CA VAL A 38 18.10 -55.81 -8.54
C VAL A 38 17.57 -54.50 -7.96
N ASN A 39 16.33 -54.48 -7.47
CA ASN A 39 15.75 -53.33 -6.76
C ASN A 39 15.80 -53.52 -5.24
N ILE A 40 16.44 -52.59 -4.52
CA ILE A 40 16.40 -52.55 -3.06
C ILE A 40 15.18 -51.72 -2.63
N GLU A 41 14.10 -52.41 -2.24
CA GLU A 41 12.80 -51.77 -2.01
C GLU A 41 12.75 -50.87 -0.77
N ASN A 42 13.44 -51.18 0.31
CA ASN A 42 13.37 -50.36 1.52
C ASN A 42 14.67 -50.39 2.34
N VAL A 43 15.36 -49.25 2.41
CA VAL A 43 16.40 -48.98 3.42
C VAL A 43 15.85 -47.86 4.28
N ALA A 44 15.10 -48.23 5.31
CA ALA A 44 14.73 -47.33 6.40
C ALA A 44 15.82 -47.42 7.49
N PRO A 45 16.18 -46.30 8.16
CA PRO A 45 17.06 -46.36 9.32
C PRO A 45 16.49 -47.29 10.39
N PRO A 46 17.33 -48.06 11.10
CA PRO A 46 16.86 -48.87 12.22
C PRO A 46 16.19 -47.96 13.27
N PRO A 47 15.17 -48.48 13.98
CA PRO A 47 14.34 -47.68 14.90
C PRO A 47 15.14 -47.02 16.03
N GLU A 48 16.35 -47.54 16.29
CA GLU A 48 17.27 -47.03 17.31
C GLU A 48 17.84 -45.63 17.00
N VAL A 49 17.86 -45.20 15.73
CA VAL A 49 18.46 -43.92 15.31
C VAL A 49 17.53 -43.00 14.53
N SER A 50 16.32 -43.47 14.15
CA SER A 50 15.37 -42.71 13.33
C SER A 50 15.03 -41.34 13.93
N ASP A 51 14.87 -41.27 15.25
CA ASP A 51 14.46 -40.05 15.95
C ASP A 51 15.56 -38.99 15.93
N ALA A 52 16.82 -39.40 16.09
CA ALA A 52 17.96 -38.51 16.02
C ALA A 52 18.14 -37.93 14.60
N PHE A 53 17.93 -38.73 13.56
CA PHE A 53 17.96 -38.26 12.17
C PHE A 53 16.80 -37.30 11.87
N ALA A 54 15.59 -37.61 12.34
CA ALA A 54 14.42 -36.76 12.18
C ALA A 54 14.61 -35.40 12.86
N GLU A 55 15.23 -35.39 14.04
CA GLU A 55 15.54 -34.16 14.77
C GLU A 55 16.56 -33.29 14.04
N VAL A 56 17.63 -33.86 13.48
CA VAL A 56 18.60 -33.10 12.68
C VAL A 56 17.94 -32.49 11.44
N GLN A 57 17.05 -33.22 10.76
CA GLN A 57 16.32 -32.68 9.61
C GLN A 57 15.38 -31.55 10.02
N ARG A 58 14.65 -31.70 11.13
CA ARG A 58 13.78 -30.65 11.67
C ARG A 58 14.59 -29.39 12.01
N ALA A 59 15.70 -29.54 12.71
CA ALA A 59 16.59 -28.44 13.07
C ALA A 59 17.15 -27.71 11.82
N GLN A 60 17.51 -28.44 10.76
CA GLN A 60 17.96 -27.84 9.50
C GLN A 60 16.84 -27.05 8.81
N GLN A 61 15.62 -27.60 8.76
CA GLN A 61 14.46 -26.90 8.20
C GLN A 61 14.12 -25.65 9.00
N ASP A 62 14.13 -25.73 10.32
CA ASP A 62 13.85 -24.60 11.20
C ASP A 62 14.92 -23.51 11.03
N GLN A 63 16.20 -23.87 10.99
CA GLN A 63 17.29 -22.93 10.70
C GLN A 63 17.07 -22.23 9.35
N GLN A 64 16.68 -22.98 8.33
CA GLN A 64 16.46 -22.43 6.98
C GLN A 64 15.28 -21.47 6.96
N LYS A 65 14.16 -21.83 7.62
CA LYS A 65 13.02 -20.93 7.84
C LYS A 65 13.42 -19.65 8.56
N PHE A 66 14.14 -19.75 9.68
CA PHE A 66 14.58 -18.57 10.42
C PHE A 66 15.47 -17.64 9.58
N GLN A 67 16.34 -18.20 8.73
CA GLN A 67 17.16 -17.40 7.81
C GLN A 67 16.30 -16.72 6.74
N GLU A 68 15.33 -17.42 6.17
CA GLU A 68 14.41 -16.86 5.17
C GLU A 68 13.53 -15.76 5.77
N ASP A 69 12.96 -15.98 6.95
CA ASP A 69 12.17 -14.99 7.67
C ASP A 69 12.98 -13.74 8.01
N ALA A 70 14.22 -13.90 8.48
CA ALA A 70 15.11 -12.78 8.75
C ALA A 70 15.45 -11.98 7.48
N ARG A 71 15.70 -12.65 6.35
CA ARG A 71 15.93 -12.00 5.05
C ARG A 71 14.68 -11.26 4.59
N ASN A 72 13.51 -11.87 4.70
CA ASN A 72 12.23 -11.25 4.36
C ASN A 72 11.96 -10.01 5.22
N TYR A 73 12.19 -10.11 6.53
CA TYR A 73 12.06 -8.97 7.44
C TYR A 73 13.02 -7.83 7.09
N ALA A 74 14.30 -8.14 6.84
CA ALA A 74 15.28 -7.12 6.44
C ALA A 74 14.90 -6.46 5.10
N ASN A 75 14.46 -7.25 4.12
CA ASN A 75 14.05 -6.76 2.81
C ASN A 75 12.80 -5.87 2.90
N THR A 76 11.80 -6.27 3.67
CA THR A 76 10.58 -5.47 3.89
C THR A 76 10.89 -4.18 4.64
N LEU A 77 11.70 -4.23 5.69
CA LEU A 77 12.12 -3.03 6.44
C LEU A 77 12.87 -2.04 5.53
N LEU A 78 13.84 -2.53 4.75
CA LEU A 78 14.60 -1.71 3.81
C LEU A 78 13.70 -1.13 2.70
N GLY A 79 12.78 -1.93 2.17
CA GLY A 79 11.80 -1.50 1.18
C GLY A 79 10.90 -0.38 1.71
N ASN A 80 10.36 -0.55 2.91
CA ASN A 80 9.53 0.45 3.59
C ASN A 80 10.31 1.75 3.85
N ALA A 81 11.54 1.65 4.37
CA ALA A 81 12.38 2.81 4.62
C ALA A 81 12.70 3.59 3.33
N ARG A 82 13.01 2.89 2.23
CA ARG A 82 13.22 3.51 0.91
C ARG A 82 11.96 4.16 0.37
N GLY A 83 10.81 3.50 0.51
CA GLY A 83 9.50 4.04 0.12
C GLY A 83 9.15 5.33 0.86
N GLN A 84 9.34 5.35 2.18
CA GLN A 84 9.15 6.56 3.00
C GLN A 84 10.11 7.67 2.59
N ALA A 85 11.38 7.37 2.37
CA ALA A 85 12.37 8.36 1.94
C ALA A 85 12.06 8.93 0.54
N ALA A 86 11.53 8.11 -0.37
CA ALA A 86 11.08 8.56 -1.69
C ALA A 86 9.83 9.44 -1.57
N LYS A 87 8.85 9.04 -0.76
CA LYS A 87 7.65 9.83 -0.50
C LYS A 87 7.98 11.22 0.03
N VAL A 88 8.84 11.32 1.05
CA VAL A 88 9.25 12.62 1.63
C VAL A 88 9.93 13.51 0.59
N ARG A 89 10.76 12.94 -0.28
CA ARG A 89 11.41 13.69 -1.37
C ARG A 89 10.40 14.19 -2.40
N GLU A 90 9.45 13.36 -2.79
CA GLU A 90 8.42 13.73 -3.75
C GLU A 90 7.46 14.78 -3.18
N ASP A 91 7.03 14.62 -1.93
CA ASP A 91 6.18 15.58 -1.22
C ASP A 91 6.89 16.95 -1.11
N ALA A 92 8.20 16.95 -0.83
CA ALA A 92 9.00 18.18 -0.79
C ALA A 92 9.17 18.82 -2.18
N ALA A 93 9.38 18.03 -3.22
CA ALA A 93 9.46 18.52 -4.60
C ALA A 93 8.12 19.11 -5.06
N ALA A 94 7.01 18.43 -4.77
CA ALA A 94 5.66 18.91 -5.06
C ALA A 94 5.33 20.20 -4.30
N TYR A 95 5.70 20.29 -3.02
CA TYR A 95 5.54 21.51 -2.23
C TYR A 95 6.32 22.67 -2.85
N LYS A 96 7.60 22.46 -3.17
CA LYS A 96 8.44 23.47 -3.81
C LYS A 96 7.83 23.95 -5.12
N SER A 97 7.44 23.03 -5.99
CA SER A 97 6.84 23.36 -7.29
C SER A 97 5.55 24.16 -7.13
N ARG A 98 4.68 23.77 -6.19
CA ARG A 98 3.45 24.51 -5.88
C ARG A 98 3.75 25.94 -5.41
N VAL A 99 4.68 26.12 -4.47
CA VAL A 99 5.04 27.45 -3.96
C VAL A 99 5.62 28.34 -5.07
N VAL A 100 6.47 27.78 -5.93
CA VAL A 100 7.04 28.53 -7.07
C VAL A 100 5.94 28.93 -8.05
N GLN A 101 5.06 28.00 -8.44
CA GLN A 101 3.97 28.29 -9.39
C GLN A 101 2.95 29.28 -8.83
N GLU A 102 2.65 29.19 -7.54
CA GLU A 102 1.77 30.14 -6.85
C GLU A 102 2.39 31.54 -6.86
N ALA A 103 3.67 31.66 -6.49
CA ALA A 103 4.39 32.93 -6.53
C ALA A 103 4.51 33.51 -7.95
N GLU A 104 4.78 32.68 -8.95
CA GLU A 104 4.81 33.09 -10.35
C GLU A 104 3.44 33.54 -10.85
N GLY A 105 2.37 32.84 -10.48
CA GLY A 105 0.99 33.20 -10.81
C GLY A 105 0.56 34.52 -10.17
N GLU A 106 0.90 34.73 -8.90
CA GLU A 106 0.66 35.98 -8.19
C GLU A 106 1.45 37.15 -8.80
N ALA A 107 2.73 36.93 -9.11
CA ALA A 107 3.56 37.93 -9.78
C ALA A 107 2.99 38.30 -11.16
N ALA A 108 2.59 37.32 -11.96
CA ALA A 108 1.95 37.55 -13.26
C ALA A 108 0.63 38.33 -13.12
N ARG A 109 -0.19 37.98 -12.13
CA ARG A 109 -1.43 38.72 -11.81
C ARG A 109 -1.12 40.17 -11.42
N PHE A 110 -0.13 40.38 -10.56
CA PHE A 110 0.29 41.72 -10.14
C PHE A 110 0.75 42.58 -11.33
N VAL A 111 1.60 42.03 -12.20
CA VAL A 111 2.06 42.72 -13.41
C VAL A 111 0.89 43.08 -14.33
N SER A 112 -0.08 42.17 -14.50
CA SER A 112 -1.30 42.44 -15.28
C SER A 112 -2.11 43.61 -14.72
N ILE A 113 -2.33 43.63 -13.39
CA ILE A 113 -3.04 44.73 -12.72
C ILE A 113 -2.26 46.04 -12.83
N TYR A 114 -0.93 46.00 -12.63
CA TYR A 114 -0.07 47.16 -12.77
C TYR A 114 -0.14 47.78 -14.17
N ASN A 115 -0.10 46.95 -15.22
CA ASN A 115 -0.22 47.41 -16.60
C ASN A 115 -1.58 48.08 -16.89
N GLN A 116 -2.66 47.62 -16.25
CA GLN A 116 -3.97 48.28 -16.33
C GLN A 116 -4.00 49.58 -15.54
N TYR A 117 -3.45 49.57 -14.33
CA TYR A 117 -3.35 50.74 -13.46
C TYR A 117 -2.55 51.88 -14.12
N ALA A 118 -1.44 51.55 -14.80
CA ALA A 118 -0.64 52.52 -15.54
C ALA A 118 -1.42 53.21 -16.68
N LYS A 119 -2.40 52.52 -17.28
CA LYS A 119 -3.26 53.09 -18.33
C LYS A 119 -4.36 53.98 -17.76
N ALA A 120 -4.95 53.63 -16.62
CA ALA A 120 -6.08 54.35 -16.04
C ALA A 120 -6.11 54.23 -14.50
N PRO A 121 -5.37 55.08 -13.77
CA PRO A 121 -5.14 54.89 -12.33
C PRO A 121 -6.37 55.12 -11.45
N GLU A 122 -7.22 56.09 -11.80
CA GLU A 122 -8.43 56.46 -11.04
C GLU A 122 -9.47 55.33 -11.02
N VAL A 123 -9.77 54.73 -12.18
CA VAL A 123 -10.81 53.70 -12.32
C VAL A 123 -10.38 52.37 -11.70
N THR A 124 -9.10 51.99 -11.83
CA THR A 124 -8.58 50.74 -11.26
C THR A 124 -8.58 50.78 -9.74
N ARG A 125 -8.17 51.89 -9.12
CA ARG A 125 -8.24 52.05 -7.65
C ARG A 125 -9.66 51.96 -7.13
N ARG A 126 -10.61 52.64 -7.79
CA ARG A 126 -12.02 52.63 -7.39
C ARG A 126 -12.64 51.23 -7.51
N ARG A 127 -12.34 50.49 -8.59
CA ARG A 127 -12.78 49.09 -8.74
C ARG A 127 -12.22 48.21 -7.63
N LEU A 128 -10.91 48.26 -7.38
CA LEU A 128 -10.26 47.43 -6.36
C LEU A 128 -10.85 47.69 -4.95
N TYR A 129 -11.13 48.95 -4.62
CA TYR A 129 -11.77 49.33 -3.37
C TYR A 129 -13.19 48.77 -3.26
N LEU A 130 -13.99 48.86 -4.31
CA LEU A 130 -15.35 48.32 -4.30
C LEU A 130 -15.37 46.80 -4.23
N GLU A 131 -14.50 46.11 -4.97
CA GLU A 131 -14.37 44.64 -4.93
C GLU A 131 -13.92 44.14 -3.54
N THR A 132 -12.89 44.77 -2.96
CA THR A 132 -12.42 44.42 -1.61
C THR A 132 -13.48 44.71 -0.55
N MET A 133 -14.19 45.84 -0.66
CA MET A 133 -15.27 46.18 0.25
C MET A 133 -16.45 45.21 0.11
N GLU A 134 -16.81 44.82 -1.11
CA GLU A 134 -17.83 43.79 -1.36
C GLU A 134 -17.44 42.46 -0.71
N GLN A 135 -16.20 42.02 -0.88
CA GLN A 135 -15.70 40.76 -0.34
C GLN A 135 -15.66 40.75 1.19
N VAL A 136 -15.23 41.85 1.81
CA VAL A 136 -15.23 42.02 3.27
C VAL A 136 -16.66 42.12 3.82
N LEU A 137 -17.53 42.89 3.17
CA LEU A 137 -18.93 43.04 3.58
C LEU A 137 -19.79 41.80 3.30
N ALA A 138 -19.38 40.91 2.39
CA ALA A 138 -20.02 39.63 2.16
C ALA A 138 -19.76 38.63 3.30
N GLY A 139 -18.59 38.71 3.94
CA GLY A 139 -18.23 37.88 5.09
C GLY A 139 -18.63 38.47 6.45
N ALA A 140 -19.05 39.75 6.51
CA ALA A 140 -19.41 40.42 7.75
C ALA A 140 -20.89 40.25 8.09
N SER A 141 -21.19 39.94 9.36
CA SER A 141 -22.56 39.98 9.90
C SER A 141 -23.08 41.42 9.88
N LYS A 142 -23.92 41.72 8.89
CA LYS A 142 -24.51 43.06 8.69
C LYS A 142 -25.59 43.32 9.75
N VAL A 143 -25.37 44.34 10.59
CA VAL A 143 -26.40 44.89 11.48
C VAL A 143 -26.84 46.23 10.91
N VAL A 144 -28.09 46.30 10.44
CA VAL A 144 -28.70 47.53 9.94
C VAL A 144 -29.35 48.24 11.13
N VAL A 145 -28.82 49.39 11.52
CA VAL A 145 -29.43 50.27 12.53
C VAL A 145 -30.22 51.33 11.77
N GLU A 146 -31.54 51.26 11.82
CA GLU A 146 -32.41 52.31 11.28
C GLU A 146 -32.32 53.53 12.22
N PRO A 147 -31.85 54.71 11.76
CA PRO A 147 -31.91 55.90 12.57
C PRO A 147 -33.38 56.26 12.74
N SER A 148 -33.88 56.10 13.96
CA SER A 148 -35.24 56.40 14.38
C SER A 148 -35.75 57.70 13.72
N ALA A 149 -36.61 57.54 12.72
CA ALA A 149 -37.42 58.64 12.25
C ALA A 149 -38.39 58.99 13.38
N SER A 150 -38.15 60.16 13.98
CA SER A 150 -39.02 60.87 14.92
C SER A 150 -39.39 60.16 16.23
N GLY A 151 -38.64 60.49 17.29
CA GLY A 151 -39.22 60.87 18.57
C GLY A 151 -39.83 59.76 19.45
N ALA A 152 -39.02 58.82 19.93
CA ALA A 152 -39.22 58.20 21.24
C ALA A 152 -37.92 57.51 21.70
N ALA A 153 -37.68 57.57 23.01
CA ALA A 153 -36.44 57.22 23.67
C ALA A 153 -35.90 55.79 23.40
N GLY A 154 -34.58 55.74 23.27
CA GLY A 154 -33.68 54.59 23.56
C GLY A 154 -34.30 53.20 23.59
N GLY A 155 -34.33 52.53 22.44
CA GLY A 155 -34.65 51.10 22.36
C GLY A 155 -33.83 50.47 21.26
N VAL A 156 -32.72 49.82 21.63
CA VAL A 156 -32.03 48.89 20.73
C VAL A 156 -32.95 47.68 20.62
N LEU A 157 -33.73 47.57 19.54
CA LEU A 157 -34.48 46.34 19.26
C LEU A 157 -33.49 45.27 18.75
N PRO A 158 -33.30 44.14 19.45
CA PRO A 158 -32.47 43.06 18.94
C PRO A 158 -33.19 42.43 17.75
N TYR A 159 -32.63 42.62 16.55
CA TYR A 159 -33.18 42.06 15.32
C TYR A 159 -33.01 40.54 15.31
N LEU A 160 -34.11 39.85 14.96
CA LEU A 160 -34.17 38.40 14.74
C LEU A 160 -33.15 38.00 13.66
N PRO A 161 -32.20 37.08 13.93
CA PRO A 161 -31.27 36.64 12.90
C PRO A 161 -32.06 35.91 11.81
N LEU A 162 -32.11 36.48 10.61
CA LEU A 162 -32.63 35.79 9.44
C LEU A 162 -31.71 34.58 9.16
N PRO A 163 -32.24 33.35 9.13
CA PRO A 163 -31.49 32.20 8.66
C PRO A 163 -30.97 32.51 7.26
N ALA A 164 -29.65 32.40 7.09
CA ALA A 164 -28.99 32.64 5.82
C ALA A 164 -29.72 31.89 4.69
N LEU A 165 -30.09 32.61 3.64
CA LEU A 165 -30.47 32.03 2.36
C LEU A 165 -29.23 31.29 1.82
N ARG A 166 -29.10 30.02 2.21
CA ARG A 166 -28.16 29.06 1.63
C ARG A 166 -28.48 28.97 0.14
N PRO A 167 -27.57 29.31 -0.78
CA PRO A 167 -27.74 28.88 -2.16
C PRO A 167 -27.76 27.35 -2.16
N ALA A 168 -28.81 26.79 -2.74
CA ALA A 168 -29.02 25.35 -2.82
C ALA A 168 -27.83 24.69 -3.52
N SER A 169 -27.16 23.76 -2.83
CA SER A 169 -26.26 22.82 -3.47
C SER A 169 -27.13 21.83 -4.27
N PRO A 170 -26.79 21.51 -5.53
CA PRO A 170 -27.57 20.57 -6.33
C PRO A 170 -27.49 19.15 -5.75
N PRO A 171 -28.57 18.35 -5.85
CA PRO A 171 -28.62 17.01 -5.27
C PRO A 171 -27.70 16.05 -6.04
N ALA A 172 -26.84 15.35 -5.30
CA ALA A 172 -26.24 14.11 -5.78
C ALA A 172 -27.31 13.02 -5.73
N ASP A 173 -27.60 12.43 -6.89
CA ASP A 173 -28.53 11.33 -7.08
C ASP A 173 -28.24 10.16 -6.12
N THR A 174 -29.24 9.84 -5.31
CA THR A 174 -29.36 8.56 -4.62
C THR A 174 -30.63 7.84 -5.11
N SER A 175 -30.51 7.08 -6.20
CA SER A 175 -31.40 5.94 -6.47
C SER A 175 -30.68 4.68 -5.95
N SER A 176 -31.05 4.14 -4.80
CA SER A 176 -32.13 3.17 -4.63
C SER A 176 -31.99 1.93 -5.53
N SER A 177 -31.46 0.85 -4.95
CA SER A 177 -32.20 -0.42 -4.93
C SER A 177 -31.69 -1.29 -3.77
N ALA A 178 -32.52 -1.40 -2.74
CA ALA A 178 -32.38 -2.38 -1.68
C ALA A 178 -32.77 -3.79 -2.16
N SER A 179 -32.28 -4.77 -1.40
CA SER A 179 -32.92 -6.04 -1.03
C SER A 179 -33.14 -7.16 -2.07
N SER A 180 -32.41 -8.26 -1.87
CA SER A 180 -32.94 -9.63 -1.60
C SER A 180 -31.76 -10.57 -1.29
N SER A 181 -31.59 -11.12 -0.08
CA SER A 181 -31.99 -12.51 0.27
C SER A 181 -31.75 -13.49 -0.90
N THR A 182 -31.00 -14.60 -0.82
CA THR A 182 -31.18 -15.77 0.06
C THR A 182 -30.15 -16.86 -0.34
N ALA A 183 -29.88 -17.81 0.57
CA ALA A 183 -29.65 -19.24 0.30
C ALA A 183 -28.31 -19.77 -0.30
N THR A 184 -27.54 -20.42 0.58
CA THR A 184 -27.14 -21.85 0.51
C THR A 184 -26.46 -22.42 -0.75
N GLY A 185 -25.17 -22.78 -0.60
CA GLY A 185 -24.63 -24.13 -0.88
C GLY A 185 -24.28 -24.52 -2.32
N ASN A 186 -22.97 -24.65 -2.59
CA ASN A 186 -22.31 -25.88 -3.02
C ASN A 186 -20.80 -25.76 -2.76
#